data_AF-A0A6B9F0D5-F1
#
_entry.id   AF-A0A6B9F0D5-F1
#
_cell.length_a   1.000
_cell.length_b   1.000
_cell.length_c   1.000
_cell.angle_alpha   90.00
_cell.angle_beta   90.00
_cell.angle_gamma   90.00
#
_symmetry.space_group_name_H-M   'P 1'
#
loop_
_entity.id
_entity.type
_entity.pdbx_description
1 polymer ?
#
loop_
_entity_poly.entity_id
_entity_poly.type
_entity_poly.pdbx_seq_one_letter_code
_entity_poly.pdbx_strand_id
1 'polypeptide(L)'
;MSETGPPGDDLDRDTITGNDIANWLNANGPEWVLRFEPIGDDAEYLGFVDGRFKLAADDEVIPIALDYFSELADRTRTVELVSVEDSPFATDDEADES
;
A
#
# COMPACT_ATOMS: atom_id res chain seq x y z
N MET A 1 16.74 -8.04 13.60
CA MET A 1 15.55 -8.57 12.91
C MET A 1 15.99 -8.91 11.50
N SER A 2 15.56 -10.03 10.93
CA SER A 2 16.02 -10.50 9.62
C SER A 2 15.72 -9.43 8.56
N GLU A 3 16.73 -9.07 7.77
CA GLU A 3 16.59 -8.36 6.48
C GLU A 3 15.80 -9.25 5.52
N THR A 4 14.50 -9.39 5.76
CA THR A 4 13.59 -10.02 4.83
C THR A 4 13.04 -8.88 4.00
N GLY A 5 13.71 -8.60 2.87
CA GLY A 5 13.18 -7.69 1.87
C GLY A 5 11.75 -8.10 1.46
N PRO A 6 10.98 -7.18 0.89
CA PRO A 6 9.58 -7.44 0.62
C PRO A 6 9.42 -8.63 -0.35
N PRO A 7 8.33 -9.41 -0.24
CA PRO A 7 8.02 -10.46 -1.21
C PRO A 7 7.56 -9.81 -2.52
N GLY A 8 8.52 -9.31 -3.29
CA GLY A 8 8.28 -8.51 -4.49
C GLY A 8 8.06 -9.30 -5.78
N ASP A 9 8.03 -10.63 -5.71
CA ASP A 9 7.87 -11.49 -6.90
C ASP A 9 6.39 -11.72 -7.29
N ASP A 10 5.43 -11.41 -6.42
CA ASP A 10 3.99 -11.70 -6.65
C ASP A 10 3.20 -10.57 -7.35
N LEU A 11 3.72 -9.34 -7.37
CA LEU A 11 3.01 -8.18 -7.92
C LEU A 11 3.60 -7.74 -9.26
N ASP A 12 3.36 -8.56 -10.29
CA ASP A 12 3.81 -8.25 -11.65
C ASP A 12 2.88 -7.21 -12.30
N ARG A 13 3.37 -5.98 -12.49
CA ARG A 13 2.58 -4.83 -12.96
C ARG A 13 1.82 -5.07 -14.26
N ASP A 14 2.32 -5.95 -15.13
CA ASP A 14 1.75 -6.19 -16.45
C ASP A 14 0.56 -7.19 -16.37
N THR A 15 0.41 -7.89 -15.25
CA THR A 15 -0.66 -8.88 -15.01
C THR A 15 -1.42 -8.70 -13.70
N ILE A 16 -1.02 -7.72 -12.88
CA ILE A 16 -1.59 -7.48 -11.55
C ILE A 16 -3.09 -7.20 -11.66
N THR A 17 -3.89 -7.91 -10.85
CA THR A 17 -5.32 -7.64 -10.73
C THR A 17 -5.64 -7.02 -9.38
N GLY A 18 -6.80 -6.39 -9.27
CA GLY A 18 -7.26 -5.85 -7.98
C GLY A 18 -7.37 -6.93 -6.88
N ASN A 19 -7.66 -8.19 -7.27
CA ASN A 19 -7.69 -9.31 -6.35
C ASN A 19 -6.28 -9.70 -5.85
N ASP A 20 -5.26 -9.63 -6.71
CA ASP A 20 -3.87 -9.91 -6.31
C ASP A 20 -3.39 -8.86 -5.31
N ILE A 21 -3.68 -7.58 -5.56
CA ILE A 21 -3.38 -6.48 -4.65
C ILE A 21 -4.04 -6.70 -3.28
N ALA A 22 -5.34 -7.02 -3.27
CA ALA A 22 -6.08 -7.24 -2.04
C ALA A 22 -5.56 -8.45 -1.24
N ASN A 23 -5.22 -9.56 -1.91
CA ASN A 23 -4.66 -10.75 -1.26
C ASN A 23 -3.26 -10.46 -0.71
N TRP A 24 -2.42 -9.77 -1.48
CA TRP A 24 -1.08 -9.41 -1.05
C TRP A 24 -1.10 -8.49 0.17
N LEU A 25 -1.96 -7.47 0.17
CA LEU A 25 -2.13 -6.57 1.32
C LEU A 25 -2.74 -7.28 2.54
N ASN A 26 -3.59 -8.29 2.36
CA ASN A 26 -4.03 -9.10 3.50
C ASN A 26 -2.86 -9.90 4.12
N ALA A 27 -1.95 -10.40 3.28
CA ALA A 27 -0.85 -11.23 3.74
C ALA A 27 0.31 -10.41 4.34
N ASN A 28 0.62 -9.26 3.72
CA ASN A 28 1.84 -8.48 4.00
C ASN A 28 1.54 -7.07 4.53
N GLY A 29 0.30 -6.60 4.45
CA GLY A 29 -0.08 -5.23 4.78
C GLY A 29 0.13 -4.76 6.22
N PRO A 30 0.27 -5.64 7.24
CA PRO A 30 0.73 -5.21 8.56
C PRO A 30 2.17 -4.68 8.61
N GLU A 31 3.02 -5.09 7.67
CA GLU A 31 4.45 -4.71 7.63
C GLU A 31 4.80 -3.88 6.39
N TRP A 32 4.01 -4.01 5.33
CA TRP A 32 4.29 -3.42 4.03
C TRP A 32 3.12 -2.62 3.45
N VAL A 33 3.48 -1.65 2.62
CA VAL A 33 2.61 -0.71 1.93
C VAL A 33 2.97 -0.74 0.46
N LEU A 34 1.96 -0.64 -0.39
CA LEU A 34 2.12 -0.55 -1.83
C LEU A 34 2.06 0.92 -2.24
N ARG A 35 3.15 1.45 -2.78
CA ARG A 35 3.20 2.78 -3.38
C ARG A 35 2.93 2.65 -4.88
N PHE A 36 1.90 3.34 -5.34
CA PHE A 36 1.46 3.35 -6.73
C PHE A 36 1.74 4.73 -7.33
N GLU A 37 2.33 4.74 -8.52
CA GLU A 37 2.49 5.97 -9.30
C GLU A 37 1.54 5.93 -10.52
N PRO A 38 0.39 6.63 -10.48
CA PRO A 38 -0.54 6.72 -11.60
C PRO A 38 0.02 7.61 -12.73
N ILE A 39 -0.51 7.44 -13.94
CA ILE A 39 -0.09 8.26 -15.09
C ILE A 39 -0.64 9.69 -14.96
N GLY A 40 0.23 10.63 -14.57
CA GLY A 40 -0.09 12.07 -14.58
C GLY A 40 -0.69 12.61 -13.28
N ASP A 41 -0.67 11.82 -12.22
CA ASP A 41 -1.13 12.16 -10.87
C ASP A 41 -0.01 11.90 -9.83
N ASP A 42 -0.22 12.36 -8.60
CA ASP A 42 0.70 12.14 -7.49
C ASP A 42 0.73 10.67 -7.03
N ALA A 43 1.81 10.29 -6.35
CA ALA A 43 1.96 8.93 -5.84
C ALA A 43 0.97 8.64 -4.71
N GLU A 44 0.37 7.47 -4.75
CA GLU A 44 -0.65 7.02 -3.81
C GLU A 44 -0.14 5.82 -3.02
N TYR A 45 -0.48 5.73 -1.74
CA TYR A 45 -0.05 4.63 -0.87
C TYR A 45 -1.24 3.78 -0.45
N LEU A 46 -1.11 2.46 -0.57
CA LEU A 46 -2.15 1.50 -0.25
C LEU A 46 -1.67 0.59 0.88
N GLY A 47 -2.38 0.63 2.00
CA GLY A 47 -2.04 -0.13 3.20
C GLY A 47 -3.22 -0.93 3.74
N PHE A 48 -2.91 -1.95 4.53
CA PHE A 48 -3.89 -2.65 5.36
C PHE A 48 -3.63 -2.32 6.83
N VAL A 49 -4.35 -1.31 7.34
CA VAL A 49 -4.08 -0.69 8.63
C VAL A 49 -5.34 -0.76 9.48
N ASP A 50 -5.21 -1.14 10.75
CA ASP A 50 -6.35 -1.28 11.67
C ASP A 50 -7.43 -2.25 11.13
N GLY A 51 -7.00 -3.31 10.44
CA GLY A 51 -7.89 -4.31 9.86
C GLY A 51 -8.71 -3.82 8.65
N ARG A 52 -8.33 -2.69 8.04
CA ARG A 52 -9.02 -2.10 6.89
C ARG A 52 -8.04 -1.67 5.81
N PHE A 53 -8.49 -1.74 4.56
CA PHE A 53 -7.78 -1.13 3.45
C PHE A 53 -7.91 0.38 3.49
N LYS A 54 -6.77 1.05 3.41
CA LYS A 54 -6.69 2.51 3.39
C LYS A 54 -5.81 2.96 2.23
N LEU A 55 -6.18 4.09 1.64
CA LEU A 55 -5.43 4.81 0.65
C LEU A 55 -4.92 6.11 1.30
N ALA A 56 -3.65 6.42 1.13
CA ALA A 56 -3.10 7.73 1.43
C ALA A 56 -2.77 8.45 0.12
N ALA A 57 -3.45 9.57 -0.13
CA ALA A 57 -3.28 10.42 -1.31
C ALA A 57 -3.63 11.86 -0.93
N ASP A 58 -3.00 12.87 -1.54
CA ASP A 58 -3.31 14.29 -1.26
C ASP A 58 -3.30 14.66 0.24
N ASP A 59 -2.35 14.11 1.01
CA ASP A 59 -2.24 14.30 2.47
C ASP A 59 -3.42 13.73 3.30
N GLU A 60 -4.35 13.01 2.66
CA GLU A 60 -5.50 12.41 3.32
C GLU A 60 -5.40 10.87 3.32
N VAL A 61 -5.81 10.26 4.44
CA VAL A 61 -5.93 8.81 4.57
C VAL A 61 -7.40 8.40 4.61
N ILE A 62 -7.87 7.76 3.54
CA ILE A 62 -9.27 7.34 3.40
C ILE A 62 -9.42 5.82 3.36
N PRO A 63 -10.48 5.25 3.95
CA PRO A 63 -10.81 3.85 3.73
C PRO A 63 -11.29 3.63 2.29
N ILE A 64 -10.88 2.52 1.69
CA ILE A 64 -11.27 2.17 0.32
C ILE A 64 -12.03 0.84 0.25
N ALA A 65 -12.85 0.70 -0.78
CA ALA A 65 -13.57 -0.54 -1.08
C ALA A 65 -12.74 -1.46 -1.99
N LEU A 66 -13.12 -2.74 -2.03
CA LEU A 66 -12.44 -3.73 -2.87
C LEU A 66 -12.48 -3.40 -4.38
N ASP A 67 -13.52 -2.71 -4.83
CA ASP A 67 -13.68 -2.34 -6.25
C ASP A 67 -12.57 -1.39 -6.72
N TYR A 68 -12.07 -0.54 -5.80
CA TYR A 68 -11.01 0.43 -6.07
C TYR A 68 -9.69 -0.22 -6.50
N PHE A 69 -9.41 -1.44 -6.02
CA PHE A 69 -8.19 -2.15 -6.42
C PHE A 69 -8.16 -2.46 -7.92
N SER A 70 -9.33 -2.68 -8.55
CA SER A 70 -9.42 -2.93 -9.98
C SER A 70 -9.13 -1.66 -10.78
N GLU A 71 -9.68 -0.53 -10.35
CA GLU A 71 -9.41 0.78 -10.96
C GLU A 71 -7.92 1.16 -10.82
N LEU A 72 -7.36 0.88 -9.65
CA LEU A 72 -5.97 1.15 -9.34
C LEU A 72 -5.03 0.27 -10.18
N ALA A 73 -5.31 -1.02 -10.32
CA ALA A 73 -4.52 -1.91 -11.18
C ALA A 73 -4.49 -1.45 -12.65
N ASP A 74 -5.61 -0.95 -13.18
CA ASP A 74 -5.70 -0.51 -14.59
C ASP A 74 -4.89 0.75 -14.89
N ARG A 75 -4.82 1.70 -13.93
CA ARG A 75 -4.10 2.98 -14.09
C ARG A 75 -2.66 2.98 -13.58
N THR A 76 -2.26 1.94 -12.86
CA THR A 76 -0.95 1.85 -12.22
C THR A 76 0.16 1.75 -13.24
N ARG A 77 1.14 2.65 -13.18
CA ARG A 77 2.34 2.58 -14.01
C ARG A 77 3.49 1.84 -13.33
N THR A 78 3.61 2.00 -12.02
CA THR A 78 4.69 1.43 -11.20
C THR A 78 4.18 1.14 -9.80
N VAL A 79 4.60 0.00 -9.26
CA VAL A 79 4.33 -0.43 -7.89
C VAL A 79 5.66 -0.55 -7.17
N GLU A 80 5.77 0.07 -6.02
CA GLU A 80 6.91 -0.04 -5.12
C GLU A 80 6.45 -0.53 -3.74
N LEU A 81 7.35 -1.24 -3.07
CA LEU A 81 7.09 -1.85 -1.77
C LEU A 81 7.76 -0.99 -0.72
N VAL A 82 6.96 -0.37 0.14
CA VAL A 82 7.40 0.57 1.17
C VAL A 82 7.06 -0.03 2.52
N SER A 83 7.95 0.09 3.51
CA SER A 83 7.64 -0.37 4.87
C SER A 83 6.55 0.52 5.48
N VAL A 84 5.67 -0.05 6.31
CA VAL A 84 4.63 0.74 7.01
C VAL A 84 5.24 1.93 7.78
N GLU A 85 6.39 1.72 8.43
CA GLU A 85 7.13 2.74 9.19
C GLU A 85 7.65 3.92 8.33
N ASP A 86 7.87 3.71 7.03
CA ASP A 86 8.35 4.74 6.09
C ASP A 86 7.19 5.35 5.27
N SER A 87 5.95 5.00 5.61
CA SER A 87 4.76 5.37 4.85
C SER A 87 3.89 6.40 5.59
N PRO A 88 2.92 7.04 4.92
CA PRO A 88 1.93 7.90 5.57
C PRO A 88 1.05 7.18 6.60
N PHE A 89 1.12 5.85 6.65
CA PHE A 89 0.41 5.03 7.64
C PHE A 89 1.24 4.76 8.89
N ALA A 90 2.49 5.22 8.94
CA ALA A 90 3.29 5.18 10.15
C ALA A 90 2.45 5.77 11.28
N THR A 91 2.07 4.90 12.21
CA THR A 91 1.56 5.39 13.49
C THR A 91 2.81 5.86 14.18
N ASP A 92 2.94 7.18 14.28
CA ASP A 92 3.96 7.79 15.07
C ASP A 92 3.72 7.33 16.52
N ASP A 93 4.35 6.21 16.88
CA ASP A 93 4.57 5.81 18.26
C ASP A 93 5.69 6.73 18.80
N GLU A 94 5.61 8.04 18.59
CA GLU A 94 6.01 9.00 19.61
C GLU A 94 5.13 8.67 20.81
N ALA A 95 5.64 7.69 21.56
CA ALA A 95 5.54 7.69 22.99
C ALA A 95 5.55 9.15 23.44
N ASP A 96 4.41 9.54 23.98
CA ASP A 96 4.21 10.66 24.87
C ASP A 96 5.31 10.62 25.95
N GLU A 97 6.51 11.09 25.61
CA GLU A 97 7.57 11.42 26.56
C GLU A 97 7.38 12.89 26.94
N SER A 98 6.31 13.14 27.70
CA SER A 98 6.25 14.07 28.86
C SER A 98 6.85 15.49 28.71
#